data_AF-A0A2D7VZJ1-F1
#
_entry.id   AF-A0A2D7VZJ1-F1
#
_cell.length_a   1.000
_cell.length_b   1.000
_cell.length_c   1.000
_cell.angle_alpha   90.00
_cell.angle_beta   90.00
_cell.angle_gamma   90.00
#
_symmetry.space_group_name_H-M   'P 1'
#
loop_
_entity.id
_entity.type
_entity.pdbx_description
1 polymer ?
#
loop_
_entity_poly.entity_id
_entity_poly.type
_entity_poly.pdbx_seq_one_letter_code
_entity_poly.pdbx_strand_id
1 'polypeptide(L)'
;MVEKEKFAKFWAAYPRKIARKKALAIWLRDKPPLDEVLAKVEEYKLTEQWRKDSGAFIPHPATFLNQERYYDELDISFGEDFIKEKLWHETWSGIVAKGEENGIKEEDFEDPQDFKRAVFKKCKPELKVA
;
A
#
# COMPACT_ATOMS: atom_id res chain seq x y z
N MET A 1 0.63 -23.05 -20.81
CA MET A 1 -0.58 -22.38 -20.26
C MET A 1 -0.24 -21.44 -19.10
N VAL A 2 0.83 -21.74 -18.34
CA VAL A 2 1.40 -20.94 -17.24
C VAL A 2 1.41 -19.42 -17.46
N GLU A 3 1.86 -18.92 -18.60
CA GLU A 3 1.98 -17.46 -18.83
C GLU A 3 0.63 -16.72 -18.84
N LYS A 4 -0.44 -17.36 -19.33
CA LYS A 4 -1.79 -16.75 -19.29
C LYS A 4 -2.33 -16.69 -17.86
N GLU A 5 -1.99 -17.68 -17.02
CA GLU A 5 -2.37 -17.71 -15.61
C GLU A 5 -1.60 -16.65 -14.81
N LYS A 6 -0.29 -16.51 -15.07
CA LYS A 6 0.50 -15.42 -14.49
C LYS A 6 -0.05 -14.05 -14.88
N PHE A 7 -0.36 -13.86 -16.17
CA PHE A 7 -1.02 -12.63 -16.62
C PHE A 7 -2.37 -12.41 -15.92
N ALA A 8 -3.16 -13.47 -15.68
CA ALA A 8 -4.43 -13.34 -14.97
C ALA A 8 -4.24 -12.86 -13.52
N LYS A 9 -3.20 -13.34 -12.82
CA LYS A 9 -2.83 -12.85 -11.48
C LYS A 9 -2.42 -11.37 -11.50
N PHE A 10 -1.54 -10.99 -12.43
CA PHE A 10 -1.18 -9.58 -12.65
C PHE A 10 -2.42 -8.71 -12.94
N TRP A 11 -3.28 -9.17 -13.86
CA TRP A 11 -4.49 -8.45 -14.25
C TRP A 11 -5.49 -8.29 -13.11
N ALA A 12 -5.57 -9.27 -12.21
CA ALA A 12 -6.40 -9.19 -11.02
C ALA A 12 -5.86 -8.14 -10.02
N ALA A 13 -4.54 -8.11 -9.83
CA ALA A 13 -3.86 -7.20 -8.91
C ALA A 13 -3.83 -5.75 -9.38
N TYR A 14 -3.81 -5.50 -10.69
CA TYR A 14 -3.70 -4.15 -11.25
C TYR A 14 -5.01 -3.34 -11.05
N PRO A 15 -4.95 -2.13 -10.45
CA PRO A 15 -6.15 -1.33 -10.14
C PRO A 15 -6.88 -0.83 -11.40
N ARG A 16 -6.14 -0.43 -12.45
CA ARG A 16 -6.71 0.11 -13.70
C ARG A 16 -6.73 -0.94 -14.83
N LYS A 17 -7.89 -1.51 -15.12
CA LYS A 17 -8.05 -2.64 -16.05
C LYS A 17 -8.45 -2.19 -17.47
N ILE A 18 -7.51 -1.62 -18.22
CA ILE A 18 -7.73 -1.14 -19.60
C ILE A 18 -6.84 -1.86 -20.63
N ALA A 19 -7.31 -1.95 -21.88
CA ALA A 19 -6.56 -2.50 -23.02
C ALA A 19 -5.97 -3.91 -22.81
N ARG A 20 -6.76 -4.83 -22.22
CA ARG A 20 -6.35 -6.20 -21.85
C ARG A 20 -5.64 -6.96 -22.97
N LYS A 21 -6.14 -6.88 -24.22
CA LYS A 21 -5.53 -7.58 -25.37
C LYS A 21 -4.09 -7.10 -25.63
N LYS A 22 -3.84 -5.79 -25.55
CA LYS A 22 -2.49 -5.21 -25.73
C LYS A 22 -1.56 -5.65 -24.60
N ALA A 23 -2.03 -5.56 -23.35
CA ALA A 23 -1.25 -6.00 -22.19
C ALA A 23 -0.90 -7.49 -22.25
N LEU A 24 -1.84 -8.35 -22.66
CA LEU A 24 -1.59 -9.78 -22.84
C LEU A 24 -0.57 -10.06 -23.95
N ALA A 25 -0.64 -9.33 -25.07
CA ALA A 25 0.32 -9.49 -26.16
C ALA A 25 1.75 -9.16 -25.71
N ILE A 26 1.92 -8.08 -24.93
CA ILE A 26 3.22 -7.67 -24.35
C ILE A 26 3.69 -8.73 -23.34
N TRP A 27 2.80 -9.19 -22.44
CA TRP A 27 3.14 -10.23 -21.46
C TRP A 27 3.65 -11.50 -22.12
N LEU A 28 3.00 -11.96 -23.20
CA LEU A 28 3.42 -13.17 -23.91
C LEU A 28 4.72 -12.98 -24.69
N ARG A 29 5.03 -11.75 -25.10
CA ARG A 29 6.28 -11.38 -25.79
C ARG A 29 7.46 -11.33 -24.81
N ASP A 30 7.32 -10.53 -23.75
CA ASP A 30 8.44 -10.17 -22.85
C ASP A 30 8.55 -11.13 -21.65
N LYS A 31 7.48 -11.87 -21.33
CA LYS A 31 7.41 -12.90 -20.28
C LYS A 31 8.05 -12.47 -18.95
N PRO A 32 7.59 -11.34 -18.38
CA PRO A 32 8.21 -10.80 -17.18
C PRO A 32 7.98 -11.72 -15.97
N PRO A 33 8.89 -11.69 -14.98
CA PRO A 33 8.75 -12.44 -13.73
C PRO A 33 7.54 -11.95 -12.95
N LEU A 34 6.57 -12.85 -12.71
CA LEU A 34 5.29 -12.48 -12.08
C LEU A 34 5.48 -11.88 -10.69
N ASP A 35 6.31 -12.49 -9.84
CA ASP A 35 6.52 -12.06 -8.46
C ASP A 35 7.09 -10.64 -8.40
N GLU A 36 8.08 -10.31 -9.23
CA GLU A 36 8.66 -8.95 -9.29
C GLU A 36 7.62 -7.93 -9.77
N VAL A 37 6.86 -8.27 -10.81
CA VAL A 37 5.80 -7.39 -11.34
C VAL A 37 4.72 -7.16 -10.28
N LEU A 38 4.30 -8.20 -9.55
CA LEU A 38 3.29 -8.08 -8.52
C LEU A 38 3.79 -7.24 -7.34
N ALA A 39 4.97 -7.55 -6.81
CA ALA A 39 5.59 -6.78 -5.73
C ALA A 39 5.67 -5.29 -6.09
N LYS A 40 6.13 -4.99 -7.32
CA LYS A 40 6.24 -3.60 -7.76
C LYS A 40 4.88 -2.93 -7.91
N VAL A 41 3.88 -3.63 -8.44
CA VAL A 41 2.50 -3.10 -8.53
C VAL A 41 1.95 -2.78 -7.13
N GLU A 42 2.30 -3.56 -6.11
CA GLU A 42 1.93 -3.26 -4.72
C GLU A 42 2.67 -2.03 -4.18
N GLU A 43 3.98 -1.89 -4.44
CA GLU A 43 4.73 -0.66 -4.10
C GLU A 43 4.12 0.57 -4.78
N TYR A 44 3.81 0.48 -6.09
CA TYR A 44 3.19 1.57 -6.84
C TYR A 44 1.84 1.98 -6.25
N LYS A 45 1.02 1.05 -5.74
CA LYS A 45 -0.25 1.38 -5.07
C LYS A 45 -0.06 2.21 -3.81
N LEU A 46 1.09 2.10 -3.15
CA LEU A 46 1.43 2.88 -1.95
C LEU A 46 1.89 4.30 -2.30
N THR A 47 2.37 4.52 -3.52
CA THR A 47 2.80 5.85 -3.96
C THR A 47 1.64 6.84 -4.05
N GLU A 48 1.89 8.10 -3.68
CA GLU A 48 0.91 9.18 -3.83
C GLU A 48 0.44 9.32 -5.28
N GLN A 49 1.31 9.08 -6.26
CA GLN A 49 0.96 9.19 -7.68
C GLN A 49 -0.23 8.30 -8.07
N TRP A 50 -0.29 7.06 -7.58
CA TRP A 50 -1.38 6.14 -7.90
C TRP A 50 -2.60 6.34 -7.01
N ARG A 51 -2.42 6.91 -5.83
CA ARG A 51 -3.51 7.15 -4.88
C ARG A 51 -4.22 8.47 -5.12
N LYS A 52 -3.50 9.48 -5.60
CA LYS A 52 -4.01 10.82 -5.88
C LYS A 52 -5.03 10.78 -7.02
N ASP A 53 -6.06 11.60 -6.90
CA ASP A 53 -7.12 11.75 -7.92
C ASP A 53 -7.82 10.42 -8.28
N SER A 54 -8.03 9.55 -7.29
CA SER A 54 -8.65 8.22 -7.48
C SER A 54 -7.98 7.36 -8.56
N GLY A 55 -6.66 7.50 -8.72
CA GLY A 55 -5.91 6.72 -9.69
C GLY A 55 -5.91 7.27 -11.11
N ALA A 56 -6.16 8.56 -11.30
CA ALA A 56 -6.10 9.21 -12.61
C ALA A 56 -4.72 9.04 -13.27
N PHE A 57 -3.65 9.04 -12.49
CA PHE A 57 -2.27 8.89 -12.96
C PHE A 57 -1.77 7.44 -13.02
N ILE A 58 -2.65 6.44 -12.80
CA ILE A 58 -2.26 5.03 -12.97
C ILE A 58 -2.02 4.79 -14.47
N PRO A 59 -0.79 4.42 -14.89
CA PRO A 59 -0.50 4.12 -16.29
C PRO A 59 -1.33 2.92 -16.78
N HIS A 60 -1.45 2.75 -18.09
CA HIS A 60 -2.12 1.57 -18.61
C HIS A 60 -1.25 0.34 -18.32
N PRO A 61 -1.84 -0.84 -18.03
CA PRO A 61 -1.05 -2.05 -17.76
C PRO A 61 -0.17 -2.43 -18.96
N ALA A 62 -0.61 -2.14 -20.19
CA ALA A 62 0.21 -2.28 -21.39
C ALA A 62 1.45 -1.38 -21.37
N THR A 63 1.30 -0.10 -20.99
CA THR A 63 2.42 0.85 -20.85
C THR A 63 3.36 0.45 -19.72
N PHE A 64 2.81 0.02 -18.59
CA PHE A 64 3.57 -0.46 -17.43
C PHE A 64 4.49 -1.62 -17.79
N LEU A 65 3.97 -2.60 -18.55
CA LEU A 65 4.76 -3.75 -19.01
C LEU A 65 5.76 -3.36 -20.10
N ASN A 66 5.36 -2.56 -21.09
CA ASN A 66 6.20 -2.21 -22.23
C ASN A 66 7.36 -1.26 -21.88
N GLN A 67 7.25 -0.53 -20.77
CA GLN A 67 8.33 0.31 -20.23
C GLN A 67 9.10 -0.39 -19.11
N GLU A 68 8.82 -1.67 -18.84
CA GLU A 68 9.48 -2.45 -17.80
C GLU A 68 9.50 -1.73 -16.44
N ARG A 69 8.42 -1.00 -16.12
CA ARG A 69 8.35 -0.14 -14.92
C ARG A 69 8.43 -0.92 -13.62
N TYR A 70 8.37 -2.25 -13.69
CA TYR A 70 8.61 -3.14 -12.57
C TYR A 70 10.08 -3.13 -12.09
N TYR A 71 11.03 -2.67 -12.93
CA TYR A 71 12.43 -2.43 -12.57
C TYR A 71 12.74 -1.00 -12.12
N ASP A 72 11.76 -0.09 -12.18
CA ASP A 72 11.98 1.32 -11.86
C ASP A 72 12.22 1.53 -10.36
N GLU A 73 13.17 2.40 -10.01
CA GLU A 73 13.43 2.75 -8.60
C GLU A 73 12.36 3.74 -8.14
N LEU A 74 11.41 3.24 -7.34
CA LEU A 74 10.38 4.07 -6.75
C LEU A 74 10.94 4.77 -5.54
N ASP A 75 10.93 6.10 -5.56
CA ASP A 75 11.16 6.90 -4.37
C ASP A 75 9.90 6.84 -3.48
N ILE A 76 9.83 5.81 -2.65
CA ILE A 76 8.79 5.61 -1.63
C ILE A 76 9.03 6.49 -0.39
N SER A 77 10.05 7.37 -0.40
CA SER A 77 10.46 8.18 0.76
C SER A 77 9.33 9.06 1.31
N PHE A 78 8.36 9.46 0.47
CA PHE A 78 7.20 10.25 0.89
C PHE A 78 6.01 9.41 1.38
N GLY A 79 6.04 8.08 1.19
CA GLY A 79 4.98 7.15 1.61
C GLY A 79 5.21 6.53 2.99
N GLU A 80 6.46 6.49 3.49
CA GLU A 80 6.80 5.91 4.79
C GLU A 80 6.15 6.66 5.97
N ASP A 81 6.09 8.00 5.91
CA ASP A 81 5.39 8.81 6.92
C ASP A 81 3.89 8.52 6.96
N PHE A 82 3.27 8.27 5.80
CA PHE A 82 1.83 7.94 5.72
C PHE A 82 1.53 6.50 6.19
N ILE A 83 2.45 5.56 5.98
CA ILE A 83 2.32 4.17 6.46
C ILE A 83 2.46 4.12 7.99
N LYS A 84 3.37 4.91 8.59
CA LYS A 84 3.47 5.02 10.06
C LYS A 84 2.22 5.63 10.70
N GLU A 85 1.61 6.63 10.05
CA GLU A 85 0.40 7.30 10.58
C GLU A 85 -0.86 6.40 10.52
N LYS A 86 -0.95 5.45 9.58
CA LYS A 86 -2.08 4.53 9.52
C LYS A 86 -1.86 3.22 10.29
N LEU A 87 -0.61 2.75 10.39
CA LEU A 87 -0.30 1.47 11.04
C LEU A 87 -0.28 1.53 12.58
N TRP A 88 -0.14 2.73 13.19
CA TRP A 88 -0.05 2.84 14.67
C TRP A 88 -1.31 2.38 15.39
N HIS A 89 -2.49 2.47 14.76
CA HIS A 89 -3.74 1.99 15.35
C HIS A 89 -4.10 0.54 14.96
N GLU A 90 -3.34 -0.06 14.04
CA GLU A 90 -3.59 -1.41 13.50
C GLU A 90 -2.70 -2.49 14.17
N THR A 91 -1.57 -2.10 14.77
CA THR A 91 -0.61 -3.05 15.38
C THR A 91 -0.34 -2.72 16.84
N TRP A 92 -0.19 -3.74 17.69
CA TRP A 92 0.11 -3.55 19.12
C TRP A 92 1.41 -2.74 19.33
N SER A 93 2.46 -3.05 18.59
CA SER A 93 3.74 -2.31 18.63
C SER A 93 3.59 -0.85 18.23
N GLY A 94 2.71 -0.54 17.27
CA GLY A 94 2.41 0.84 16.88
C GLY A 94 1.66 1.61 17.97
N ILE A 95 0.74 0.94 18.68
CA ILE A 95 0.01 1.53 19.80
C ILE A 95 0.96 1.80 20.95
N VAL A 96 1.89 0.88 21.24
CA VAL A 96 2.93 1.05 22.26
C VAL A 96 3.84 2.23 21.94
N ALA A 97 4.40 2.27 20.72
CA ALA A 97 5.23 3.38 20.27
C ALA A 97 4.50 4.74 20.35
N LYS A 98 3.21 4.77 20.02
CA LYS A 98 2.38 5.98 20.13
C LYS A 98 2.06 6.33 21.58
N GLY A 99 1.88 5.35 22.45
CA GLY A 99 1.74 5.53 23.89
C GLY A 99 2.98 6.16 24.50
N GLU A 100 4.17 5.61 24.20
CA GLU A 100 5.46 6.15 24.66
C GLU A 100 5.67 7.60 24.21
N GLU A 101 5.35 7.93 22.95
CA GLU A 101 5.40 9.31 22.44
C GLU A 101 4.47 10.27 23.23
N ASN A 102 3.35 9.75 23.74
CA ASN A 102 2.38 10.51 24.54
C ASN A 102 2.61 10.39 26.06
N GLY A 103 3.68 9.72 26.50
CA GLY A 103 3.99 9.50 27.91
C GLY A 103 3.06 8.52 28.63
N ILE A 104 2.41 7.63 27.88
CA ILE A 104 1.52 6.56 28.38
C ILE A 104 2.30 5.24 28.24
N LYS A 105 2.64 4.57 29.34
CA LYS A 105 3.32 3.27 29.28
C LYS A 105 2.32 2.14 29.41
N GLU A 106 2.58 0.99 28.78
CA GLU A 106 1.70 -0.18 28.93
C GLU A 106 1.70 -0.72 30.37
N GLU A 107 2.81 -0.53 31.08
CA GLU A 107 3.01 -0.99 32.47
C GLU A 107 2.08 -0.29 33.47
N ASP A 108 1.58 0.90 33.12
CA ASP A 108 0.65 1.67 33.97
C ASP A 108 -0.79 1.12 33.92
N PHE A 109 -1.05 0.12 33.05
CA PHE A 109 -2.37 -0.46 32.84
C PHE A 109 -2.35 -1.96 33.12
N GLU A 110 -3.31 -2.44 33.91
CA GLU A 110 -3.48 -3.87 34.21
C GLU A 110 -4.08 -4.62 33.01
N ASP A 111 -4.92 -3.94 32.21
CA ASP A 111 -5.54 -4.49 31.02
C ASP A 111 -4.96 -3.84 29.74
N PRO A 112 -4.44 -4.64 28.81
CA PRO A 112 -3.95 -4.15 27.51
C PRO A 112 -5.01 -3.35 26.71
N GLN A 113 -6.28 -3.72 26.80
CA GLN A 113 -7.34 -3.00 26.10
C GLN A 113 -7.51 -1.57 26.65
N ASP A 114 -7.31 -1.35 27.96
CA ASP A 114 -7.36 -0.02 28.58
C ASP A 114 -6.19 0.87 28.17
N PHE A 115 -4.98 0.31 28.07
CA PHE A 115 -3.83 1.01 27.49
C PHE A 115 -4.15 1.50 26.07
N LYS A 116 -4.66 0.61 25.21
CA LYS A 116 -5.08 0.95 23.85
C LYS A 116 -6.13 2.07 23.84
N ARG A 117 -7.14 2.03 24.72
CA ARG A 117 -8.16 3.08 24.80
C ARG A 117 -7.57 4.42 25.23
N ALA A 118 -6.63 4.44 26.16
CA ALA A 118 -5.95 5.65 26.61
C ALA A 118 -5.12 6.30 25.49
N VAL A 119 -4.32 5.50 24.77
CA VAL A 119 -3.53 5.96 23.62
C VAL A 119 -4.44 6.52 22.51
N PHE A 120 -5.52 5.81 22.18
CA PHE A 120 -6.48 6.28 21.17
C PHE A 120 -7.23 7.54 21.61
N LYS A 121 -7.61 7.67 22.88
CA LYS A 121 -8.29 8.88 23.40
C LYS A 121 -7.38 10.11 23.34
N LYS A 122 -6.07 9.93 23.53
CA LYS A 122 -5.07 11.00 23.46
C LYS A 122 -4.73 11.44 22.04
N CYS A 123 -4.73 10.50 21.08
CA CYS A 123 -4.42 10.76 19.67
C CYS A 123 -5.64 11.08 18.78
N LYS A 124 -6.87 10.89 19.26
CA LYS A 124 -8.08 11.24 18.49
C LYS A 124 -8.21 12.77 18.45
N PRO A 125 -8.18 13.43 17.27
CA PRO A 125 -8.56 14.84 17.20
C PRO A 125 -9.99 14.94 17.72
N GLU A 126 -10.24 15.86 18.65
CA GLU A 126 -11.58 16.12 19.15
C GLU A 126 -12.50 16.41 17.96
N LEU A 127 -13.37 15.45 17.61
CA LEU A 127 -14.57 15.78 16.88
C LEU A 127 -15.42 16.61 17.84
N LYS A 128 -15.28 17.93 17.76
CA LYS A 128 -16.30 18.85 18.25
C LYS A 128 -17.56 18.58 17.44
N VAL A 129 -18.41 17.71 17.95
CA VAL A 129 -19.80 17.63 17.53
C VAL A 129 -20.44 18.91 18.08
N ALA A 130 -20.79 19.81 17.17
CA ALA A 130 -21.56 21.02 17.45
C ALA A 130 -22.99 20.68 17.88
#